data_AF-A0A1M7Z4T6-F1
#
_entry.id   AF-A0A1M7Z4T6-F1
#
_cell.length_a   1.000
_cell.length_b   1.000
_cell.length_c   1.000
_cell.angle_alpha   90.00
_cell.angle_beta   90.00
_cell.angle_gamma   90.00
#
_symmetry.space_group_name_H-M   'P 1'
#
loop_
_entity.id
_entity.type
_entity.pdbx_description
1 polymer ?
#
loop_
_entity_poly.entity_id
_entity_poly.type
_entity_poly.pdbx_seq_one_letter_code
_entity_poly.pdbx_strand_id
1 'polypeptide(L)'
;MSTAGKTMRRHFYEILEGDDRHDAIGLIVHYLLITLICVSVLFSIIVTIPEVHDDWGVWFEISSVFIFSVFLTEYILRLWVSVEDPRRKAMGPVAARLSYARSFEGIIDLIAILPFIFVHLFHLDLRVFALLRLLRFLKLLRYSTGIAALAEAIAAERQTLLACLVVLMSVVTVSATVMYQLEGPVQPQAFGSIPLAMWWAMETVTTVGYGDIIPASPVGRIIGGVTMIMGLIVLALPIAIVATSFSEVIRRRGFVVNWATLTRIPLFDGLNTDVLAEILSIARAETYDAGNHVLRAGDNARSLYVIAVGDVEAMQGDETRRLADGDAFGGPLRYGGAETDAVIRALTRTRIIVLPEKDLHSLLGRRPVFAARIKRLAKGGSEAHG
;
A
#
# COMPACT_ATOMS: atom_id res chain seq x y z
N MET A 1 25.95 -6.92 -17.29
CA MET A 1 26.56 -5.58 -17.19
C MET A 1 26.86 -5.25 -15.73
N SER A 2 28.14 -5.06 -15.42
CA SER A 2 28.77 -4.41 -14.25
C SER A 2 28.31 -4.81 -12.82
N THR A 3 28.99 -5.81 -12.25
CA THR A 3 29.20 -5.97 -10.80
C THR A 3 30.22 -4.94 -10.30
N ALA A 4 29.88 -3.66 -10.32
CA ALA A 4 30.59 -2.68 -9.51
C ALA A 4 30.26 -2.98 -8.04
N GLY A 5 31.28 -3.20 -7.20
CA GLY A 5 31.12 -3.68 -5.82
C GLY A 5 30.03 -2.95 -5.06
N LYS A 6 28.96 -3.66 -4.69
CA LYS A 6 27.90 -3.12 -3.83
C LYS A 6 28.57 -2.70 -2.51
N THR A 7 28.52 -1.41 -2.19
CA THR A 7 28.95 -0.91 -0.88
C THR A 7 28.17 -1.63 0.21
N MET A 8 28.82 -2.00 1.32
CA MET A 8 28.21 -2.75 2.44
C MET A 8 26.88 -2.12 2.89
N ARG A 9 26.80 -0.79 2.96
CA ARG A 9 25.59 -0.05 3.29
C ARG A 9 24.43 -0.29 2.31
N ARG A 10 24.72 -0.40 1.01
CA ARG A 10 23.72 -0.70 -0.02
C ARG A 10 23.22 -2.14 0.08
N HIS A 11 24.07 -3.09 0.45
CA HIS A 11 23.64 -4.46 0.69
C HIS A 11 22.68 -4.56 1.89
N PHE A 12 22.99 -3.89 3.01
CA PHE A 12 22.07 -3.82 4.15
C PHE A 12 20.78 -3.06 3.83
N TYR A 13 20.85 -2.02 2.98
CA TYR A 13 19.66 -1.34 2.47
C TYR A 13 18.75 -2.31 1.70
N GLU A 14 19.32 -3.11 0.80
CA GLU A 14 18.56 -4.12 0.04
C GLU A 14 17.93 -5.18 0.95
N ILE A 15 18.60 -5.61 2.02
CA ILE A 15 18.05 -6.57 3.00
C ILE A 15 16.90 -5.97 3.84
N LEU A 16 17.03 -4.71 4.27
CA LEU A 16 16.11 -4.10 5.24
C LEU A 16 14.95 -3.31 4.58
N GLU A 17 15.17 -2.73 3.41
CA GLU A 17 14.20 -1.89 2.67
C GLU A 17 13.98 -2.32 1.21
N GLY A 18 14.71 -3.33 0.70
CA GLY A 18 14.54 -3.79 -0.67
C GLY A 18 13.16 -4.42 -0.91
N ASP A 19 12.51 -4.00 -1.99
CA ASP A 19 11.22 -4.55 -2.46
C ASP A 19 11.41 -5.87 -3.24
N ASP A 20 12.65 -6.23 -3.53
CA ASP A 20 13.01 -7.46 -4.24
C ASP A 20 12.88 -8.66 -3.29
N ARG A 21 11.66 -9.20 -3.20
CA ARG A 21 11.30 -10.48 -2.54
C ARG A 21 12.06 -11.71 -3.07
N HIS A 22 13.07 -11.53 -3.92
CA HIS A 22 13.93 -12.57 -4.47
C HIS A 22 15.18 -12.83 -3.61
N ASP A 23 15.50 -11.97 -2.63
CA ASP A 23 16.58 -12.24 -1.67
C ASP A 23 16.04 -13.05 -0.47
N ALA A 24 16.45 -14.32 -0.39
CA ALA A 24 16.06 -15.23 0.68
C ALA A 24 16.44 -14.70 2.07
N ILE A 25 17.53 -13.94 2.19
CA ILE A 25 18.00 -13.37 3.46
C ILE A 25 17.04 -12.27 3.93
N GLY A 26 16.64 -11.37 3.03
CA GLY A 26 15.67 -10.33 3.32
C GLY A 26 14.33 -10.91 3.79
N LEU A 27 13.87 -11.99 3.14
CA LEU A 27 12.65 -12.69 3.53
C LEU A 27 12.74 -13.30 4.94
N ILE A 28 13.88 -13.92 5.27
CA ILE A 28 14.12 -14.48 6.61
C ILE A 28 14.11 -13.38 7.67
N VAL A 29 14.85 -12.29 7.44
CA VAL A 29 14.89 -11.15 8.37
C VAL A 29 13.50 -10.56 8.57
N HIS A 30 12.73 -10.41 7.49
CA HIS A 30 11.35 -9.93 7.53
C HIS A 30 10.45 -10.79 8.42
N TYR A 31 10.42 -12.12 8.19
CA TYR A 31 9.61 -13.02 9.00
C TYR A 31 10.09 -13.13 10.45
N LEU A 32 11.41 -13.07 10.69
CA LEU A 32 11.97 -13.08 12.04
C LEU A 32 11.53 -11.84 12.83
N LEU A 33 11.61 -10.65 12.23
CA LEU A 33 11.17 -9.40 12.87
C LEU A 33 9.67 -9.40 13.16
N ILE A 34 8.83 -9.88 12.23
CA ILE A 34 7.39 -10.03 12.47
C ILE A 34 7.14 -10.99 13.64
N THR A 35 7.81 -12.15 13.64
CA THR A 35 7.68 -13.13 14.71
C THR A 35 8.08 -12.54 16.05
N LEU A 36 9.18 -11.79 16.09
CA LEU A 36 9.65 -11.10 17.30
C LEU A 36 8.65 -10.05 17.79
N ILE A 37 7.99 -9.30 16.89
CA ILE A 37 6.93 -8.36 17.25
C ILE A 37 5.74 -9.10 17.87
N CYS A 38 5.27 -10.17 17.23
CA CYS A 38 4.16 -10.98 17.74
C CYS A 38 4.46 -11.55 19.13
N VAL A 39 5.64 -12.13 19.32
CA VAL A 39 6.10 -12.64 20.63
C VAL A 39 6.19 -11.51 21.65
N SER A 40 6.73 -10.34 21.26
CA SER A 40 6.82 -9.18 22.15
C SER A 40 5.45 -8.68 22.63
N VAL A 41 4.48 -8.61 21.73
CA VAL A 41 3.11 -8.21 22.05
C VAL A 41 2.46 -9.24 22.96
N LEU A 42 2.62 -10.54 22.66
CA LEU A 42 2.10 -11.62 23.50
C LEU A 42 2.68 -11.56 24.92
N PHE A 43 3.99 -11.38 25.06
CA PHE A 43 4.63 -11.22 26.38
C PHE A 43 4.12 -9.99 27.11
N SER A 44 3.88 -8.89 26.38
CA SER A 44 3.32 -7.65 26.95
C SER A 44 1.88 -7.81 27.43
N ILE A 45 1.11 -8.75 26.86
CA ILE A 45 -0.25 -9.10 27.31
C ILE A 45 -0.16 -10.04 28.52
N ILE A 46 0.64 -11.11 28.43
CA ILE A 46 0.76 -12.11 29.49
C ILE A 46 1.24 -11.48 30.81
N VAL A 47 2.19 -10.55 30.75
CA VAL A 47 2.73 -9.87 31.95
C VAL A 47 1.69 -9.00 32.67
N THR A 48 0.53 -8.72 32.07
CA THR A 48 -0.56 -8.01 32.75
C THR A 48 -1.33 -8.89 33.75
N ILE A 49 -1.14 -10.21 33.69
CA ILE A 49 -1.72 -11.18 34.62
C ILE A 49 -0.88 -11.18 35.91
N PRO A 50 -1.42 -10.75 37.06
CA PRO A 50 -0.65 -10.59 38.30
C PRO A 50 0.08 -11.87 38.73
N GLU A 51 -0.60 -13.01 38.67
CA GLU A 51 -0.08 -14.31 39.11
C GLU A 51 1.15 -14.74 38.29
N VAL A 52 1.14 -14.43 36.99
CA VAL A 52 2.24 -14.76 36.08
C VAL A 52 3.42 -13.80 36.27
N HIS A 53 3.14 -12.53 36.59
CA HIS A 53 4.18 -11.55 36.85
C HIS A 53 4.96 -11.86 38.13
N ASP A 54 4.27 -12.27 39.20
CA ASP A 54 4.91 -12.55 40.48
C ASP A 54 5.88 -13.76 40.39
N ASP A 55 5.55 -14.77 39.59
CA ASP A 55 6.38 -15.97 39.42
C ASP A 55 7.50 -15.81 38.36
N TRP A 56 7.28 -15.04 37.29
CA TRP A 56 8.16 -14.97 36.11
C TRP A 56 8.70 -13.57 35.79
N GLY A 57 8.48 -12.58 36.66
CA GLY A 57 8.79 -11.17 36.39
C GLY A 57 10.23 -10.91 35.91
N VAL A 58 11.22 -11.59 36.50
CA VAL A 58 12.63 -11.47 36.10
C VAL A 58 12.86 -11.91 34.64
N TRP A 59 12.23 -13.00 34.21
CA TRP A 59 12.36 -13.49 32.83
C TRP A 59 11.68 -12.56 31.82
N PHE A 60 10.58 -11.91 32.20
CA PHE A 60 9.94 -10.88 31.38
C PHE A 60 10.82 -9.64 31.22
N GLU A 61 11.51 -9.20 32.27
CA GLU A 61 12.45 -8.08 32.19
C GLU A 61 13.66 -8.41 31.30
N ILE A 62 14.26 -9.60 31.45
CA ILE A 62 15.35 -10.06 30.57
C ILE A 62 14.88 -10.10 29.10
N SER A 63 13.69 -10.65 28.85
CA SER A 63 13.09 -10.69 27.52
C SER A 63 12.81 -9.30 26.96
N SER A 64 12.37 -8.37 27.81
CA SER A 64 12.11 -6.97 27.45
C SER A 64 13.39 -6.24 27.03
N VAL A 65 14.48 -6.41 27.78
CA VAL A 65 15.81 -5.89 27.45
C VAL A 65 16.27 -6.46 26.10
N PHE A 66 16.18 -7.78 25.91
CA PHE A 66 16.58 -8.44 24.67
C PHE A 66 15.81 -7.90 23.45
N ILE A 67 14.47 -7.86 23.54
CA ILE A 67 13.61 -7.36 22.46
C ILE A 67 13.92 -5.88 22.16
N PHE A 68 14.09 -5.07 23.21
CA PHE A 68 14.48 -3.67 23.06
C PHE A 68 15.82 -3.53 22.32
N SER A 69 16.84 -4.30 22.71
CA SER A 69 18.14 -4.28 22.05
C SER A 69 18.03 -4.62 20.56
N VAL A 70 17.26 -5.65 20.20
CA VAL A 70 17.05 -6.01 18.79
C VAL A 70 16.36 -4.89 18.01
N PHE A 71 15.26 -4.31 18.52
CA PHE A 71 14.57 -3.21 17.84
C PHE A 71 15.38 -1.92 17.79
N LEU A 72 16.18 -1.64 18.82
CA LEU A 72 17.09 -0.50 18.81
C LEU A 72 18.16 -0.66 17.73
N THR A 73 18.79 -1.84 17.66
CA THR A 73 19.76 -2.16 16.60
C THR A 73 19.12 -2.06 15.22
N GLU A 74 17.92 -2.60 15.04
CA GLU A 74 17.15 -2.48 13.80
C GLU A 74 16.92 -1.00 13.42
N TYR A 75 16.47 -0.17 14.36
CA TYR A 75 16.22 1.25 14.11
C TYR A 75 17.50 2.02 13.75
N ILE A 76 18.61 1.75 14.45
CA ILE A 76 19.92 2.35 14.15
C ILE A 76 20.40 1.93 12.77
N LEU A 77 20.28 0.64 12.41
CA LEU A 77 20.65 0.14 11.09
C LEU A 77 19.83 0.82 10.00
N ARG A 78 18.52 1.00 10.21
CA ARG A 78 17.63 1.68 9.26
C ARG A 78 17.97 3.15 9.09
N LEU A 79 18.26 3.86 10.18
CA LEU A 79 18.81 5.22 10.11
C LEU A 79 20.12 5.25 9.33
N TRP A 80 21.01 4.28 9.56
CA TRP A 80 22.30 4.21 8.87
C TRP A 80 22.16 3.97 7.36
N VAL A 81 21.27 3.06 6.94
CA VAL A 81 21.04 2.74 5.51
C VAL A 81 20.13 3.74 4.79
N SER A 82 19.35 4.56 5.51
CA SER A 82 18.39 5.52 4.92
C SER A 82 18.98 6.51 3.91
N VAL A 83 20.31 6.70 3.92
CA VAL A 83 21.05 7.54 2.97
C VAL A 83 21.08 6.94 1.55
N GLU A 84 20.92 5.63 1.42
CA GLU A 84 20.86 4.92 0.14
C GLU A 84 19.47 4.97 -0.52
N ASP A 85 18.44 5.39 0.22
CA ASP A 85 17.07 5.49 -0.27
C ASP A 85 17.01 6.40 -1.51
N PRO A 86 16.53 5.90 -2.67
CA PRO A 86 16.35 6.70 -3.88
C PRO A 86 15.57 8.00 -3.65
N ARG A 87 14.60 8.02 -2.72
CA ARG A 87 13.78 9.21 -2.39
C ARG A 87 14.58 10.29 -1.66
N ARG A 88 15.72 9.95 -1.07
CA ARG A 88 16.54 10.81 -0.21
C ARG A 88 17.95 11.05 -0.76
N LYS A 89 18.28 10.50 -1.93
CA LYS A 89 19.61 10.63 -2.58
C LYS A 89 20.07 12.07 -2.81
N ALA A 90 19.15 13.00 -3.02
CA ALA A 90 19.46 14.42 -3.22
C ALA A 90 19.78 15.17 -1.91
N MET A 91 19.60 14.54 -0.74
CA MET A 91 19.82 15.14 0.58
C MET A 91 21.20 14.78 1.13
N GLY A 92 21.79 15.68 1.93
CA GLY A 92 23.01 15.36 2.68
C GLY A 92 22.75 14.24 3.72
N PRO A 93 23.79 13.52 4.20
CA PRO A 93 23.63 12.34 5.07
C PRO A 93 22.82 12.59 6.35
N VAL A 94 22.99 13.75 6.97
CA VAL A 94 22.26 14.13 8.20
C VAL A 94 20.79 14.43 7.89
N ALA A 95 20.53 15.14 6.78
CA ALA A 95 19.18 15.47 6.35
C ALA A 95 18.39 14.22 5.93
N ALA A 96 19.03 13.25 5.25
CA ALA A 96 18.42 11.98 4.90
C ALA A 96 17.98 11.17 6.14
N ARG A 97 18.83 11.11 7.17
CA ARG A 97 18.53 10.44 8.45
C ARG A 97 17.39 11.11 9.20
N LEU A 98 17.40 12.44 9.28
CA LEU A 98 16.34 13.20 9.94
C LEU A 98 15.01 13.07 9.18
N SER A 99 15.07 13.04 7.85
CA SER A 99 13.92 12.78 6.98
C SER A 99 13.35 11.38 7.22
N TYR A 100 14.19 10.35 7.40
CA TYR A 100 13.73 9.02 7.82
C TYR A 100 13.07 9.05 9.20
N ALA A 101 13.73 9.63 10.21
CA ALA A 101 13.21 9.67 11.57
C ALA A 101 11.83 10.36 11.69
N ARG A 102 11.55 11.34 10.83
CA ARG A 102 10.25 12.06 10.76
C ARG A 102 9.24 11.42 9.82
N SER A 103 9.62 10.36 9.10
CA SER A 103 8.70 9.63 8.23
C SER A 103 7.78 8.72 9.04
N PHE A 104 6.65 8.33 8.47
CA PHE A 104 5.68 7.41 9.11
C PHE A 104 6.35 6.12 9.61
N GLU A 105 7.21 5.50 8.80
CA GLU A 105 7.93 4.29 9.17
C GLU A 105 8.95 4.53 10.30
N GLY A 106 9.69 5.65 10.23
CA GLY A 106 10.66 6.00 11.28
C GLY A 106 10.00 6.33 12.63
N ILE A 107 8.85 7.00 12.61
CA ILE A 107 8.04 7.28 13.80
C ILE A 107 7.56 5.97 14.43
N ILE A 108 7.08 5.01 13.64
CA ILE A 108 6.66 3.70 14.13
C ILE A 108 7.81 2.95 14.80
N ASP A 109 8.99 2.91 14.17
CA ASP A 109 10.17 2.28 14.75
C ASP A 109 10.59 2.95 16.07
N LEU A 110 10.52 4.29 16.12
CA LEU A 110 10.84 5.06 17.32
C LEU A 110 9.83 4.79 18.45
N ILE A 111 8.53 4.78 18.16
CA ILE A 111 7.48 4.50 19.15
C ILE A 111 7.62 3.09 19.73
N ALA A 112 8.12 2.11 18.96
CA ALA A 112 8.30 0.75 19.46
C ALA A 112 9.39 0.60 20.53
N ILE A 113 10.41 1.47 20.50
CA ILE A 113 11.53 1.46 21.46
C ILE A 113 11.34 2.47 22.61
N LEU A 114 10.55 3.52 22.39
CA LEU A 114 10.36 4.63 23.33
C LEU A 114 9.88 4.21 24.73
N PRO A 115 8.90 3.29 24.89
CA PRO A 115 8.39 2.90 26.21
C PRO A 115 9.49 2.36 27.13
N PHE A 116 10.41 1.56 26.58
CA PHE A 116 11.51 0.99 27.36
C PHE A 116 12.46 2.09 27.84
N ILE A 117 12.82 3.03 26.96
CA ILE A 117 13.69 4.16 27.30
C ILE A 117 13.07 5.02 28.40
N PHE A 118 11.79 5.38 28.27
CA PHE A 118 11.11 6.25 29.23
C PHE A 118 11.03 5.64 30.63
N VAL A 119 10.64 4.37 30.72
CA VAL A 119 10.55 3.65 31.99
C VAL A 119 11.89 3.65 32.72
N HIS A 120 12.97 3.31 32.01
CA HIS A 120 14.31 3.18 32.62
C HIS A 120 14.97 4.53 32.89
N LEU A 121 14.75 5.53 32.04
CA LEU A 121 15.35 6.86 32.21
C LEU A 121 14.69 7.66 33.34
N PHE A 122 13.35 7.60 33.42
CA PHE A 122 12.57 8.39 34.39
C PHE A 122 12.14 7.60 35.62
N HIS A 123 12.56 6.33 35.76
CA HIS A 123 12.22 5.44 36.87
C HIS A 123 10.71 5.37 37.11
N LEU A 124 9.94 5.32 36.02
CA LEU A 124 8.49 5.35 36.04
C LEU A 124 7.93 3.96 36.39
N ASP A 125 6.73 3.93 36.96
CA ASP A 125 6.06 2.69 37.30
C ASP A 125 5.84 1.83 36.04
N LEU A 126 6.44 0.64 36.06
CA LEU A 126 6.39 -0.36 34.99
C LEU A 126 4.96 -0.71 34.59
N ARG A 127 4.00 -0.57 35.50
CA ARG A 127 2.59 -0.92 35.29
C ARG A 127 1.86 0.07 34.38
N VAL A 128 2.04 1.37 34.60
CA VAL A 128 1.38 2.42 33.80
C VAL A 128 1.89 2.41 32.35
N PHE A 129 3.17 2.12 32.17
CA PHE A 129 3.83 2.09 30.87
C PHE A 129 3.84 0.71 30.21
N ALA A 130 3.34 -0.33 30.89
CA ALA A 130 3.20 -1.67 30.33
C ALA A 130 2.34 -1.67 29.06
N LEU A 131 1.23 -0.91 29.07
CA LEU A 131 0.35 -0.76 27.93
C LEU A 131 1.03 -0.07 26.75
N LEU A 132 1.97 0.87 26.99
CA LEU A 132 2.71 1.52 25.91
C LEU A 132 3.62 0.53 25.17
N ARG A 133 4.02 -0.59 25.78
CA ARG A 133 4.76 -1.66 25.07
C ARG A 133 3.89 -2.31 23.99
N LEU A 134 2.57 -2.30 24.10
CA LEU A 134 1.66 -2.78 23.05
C LEU A 134 1.74 -1.92 21.78
N LEU A 135 2.25 -0.67 21.86
CA LEU A 135 2.50 0.16 20.68
C LEU A 135 3.54 -0.48 19.73
N ARG A 136 4.35 -1.44 20.19
CA ARG A 136 5.20 -2.26 19.31
C ARG A 136 4.41 -2.99 18.23
N PHE A 137 3.14 -3.31 18.46
CA PHE A 137 2.23 -3.85 17.45
C PHE A 137 2.14 -2.95 16.20
N LEU A 138 2.29 -1.62 16.37
CA LEU A 138 2.29 -0.69 15.25
C LEU A 138 3.46 -0.95 14.26
N LYS A 139 4.56 -1.62 14.67
CA LYS A 139 5.59 -2.06 13.70
C LYS A 139 5.04 -2.99 12.65
N LEU A 140 4.00 -3.78 12.92
CA LEU A 140 3.36 -4.63 11.90
C LEU A 140 2.80 -3.84 10.72
N LEU A 141 2.41 -2.57 10.95
CA LEU A 141 1.90 -1.69 9.89
C LEU A 141 2.93 -1.47 8.78
N ARG A 142 4.23 -1.56 9.10
CA ARG A 142 5.31 -1.41 8.12
C ARG A 142 5.47 -2.64 7.23
N TYR A 143 5.31 -3.82 7.81
CA TYR A 143 5.51 -5.07 7.09
C TYR A 143 4.31 -5.40 6.18
N SER A 144 3.18 -4.71 6.37
CA SER A 144 2.00 -4.85 5.52
C SER A 144 2.01 -3.85 4.37
N THR A 145 2.19 -4.37 3.15
CA THR A 145 2.09 -3.58 1.91
C THR A 145 0.72 -2.94 1.74
N GLY A 146 -0.35 -3.61 2.20
CA GLY A 146 -1.72 -3.09 2.17
C GLY A 146 -1.89 -1.90 3.11
N ILE A 147 -1.40 -1.99 4.35
CA ILE A 147 -1.49 -0.87 5.30
C ILE A 147 -0.64 0.31 4.83
N ALA A 148 0.55 0.06 4.31
CA ALA A 148 1.36 1.12 3.71
C ALA A 148 0.65 1.80 2.53
N ALA A 149 -0.14 1.06 1.74
CA ALA A 149 -0.94 1.63 0.65
C ALA A 149 -2.12 2.47 1.18
N LEU A 150 -2.76 2.01 2.26
CA LEU A 150 -3.82 2.74 2.95
C LEU A 150 -3.30 4.05 3.55
N ALA A 151 -2.15 4.02 4.21
CA ALA A 151 -1.51 5.20 4.79
C ALA A 151 -1.15 6.23 3.70
N GLU A 152 -0.62 5.77 2.58
CA GLU A 152 -0.34 6.63 1.42
C GLU A 152 -1.62 7.23 0.83
N ALA A 153 -2.69 6.44 0.72
CA ALA A 153 -3.99 6.92 0.25
C ALA A 153 -4.59 8.02 1.15
N ILE A 154 -4.53 7.82 2.47
CA ILE A 154 -4.96 8.82 3.46
C ILE A 154 -4.10 10.08 3.38
N ALA A 155 -2.78 9.94 3.25
CA ALA A 155 -1.86 11.07 3.17
C ALA A 155 -2.07 11.91 1.90
N ALA A 156 -2.41 11.24 0.79
CA ALA A 156 -2.77 11.87 -0.48
C ALA A 156 -4.06 12.67 -0.35
N GLU A 157 -5.08 12.11 0.32
CA GLU A 157 -6.40 12.72 0.46
C GLU A 157 -6.60 13.55 1.74
N ARG A 158 -5.52 13.89 2.46
CA ARG A 158 -5.60 14.52 3.78
C ARG A 158 -6.45 15.80 3.81
N GLN A 159 -6.40 16.61 2.76
CA GLN A 159 -7.17 17.87 2.69
C GLN A 159 -8.66 17.58 2.57
N THR A 160 -9.04 16.65 1.69
CA THR A 160 -10.42 16.21 1.49
C THR A 160 -10.96 15.53 2.75
N LEU A 161 -10.17 14.69 3.41
CA LEU A 161 -10.55 14.02 4.66
C LEU A 161 -10.72 15.02 5.82
N LEU A 162 -9.85 16.04 5.92
CA LEU A 162 -10.02 17.11 6.90
C LEU A 162 -11.32 17.90 6.64
N ALA A 163 -11.66 18.17 5.39
CA ALA A 163 -12.94 18.81 5.06
C ALA A 163 -14.13 17.92 5.46
N CYS A 164 -14.07 16.61 5.22
CA CYS A 164 -15.10 15.67 5.66
C CYS A 164 -15.26 15.67 7.19
N LEU A 165 -14.15 15.71 7.94
CA LEU A 165 -14.16 15.79 9.39
C LEU A 165 -14.84 17.07 9.88
N VAL A 166 -14.56 18.22 9.25
CA VAL A 166 -15.23 19.50 9.59
C VAL A 166 -16.74 19.40 9.36
N VAL A 167 -17.18 18.79 8.26
CA VAL A 167 -18.62 18.59 7.97
C VAL A 167 -19.25 17.65 9.01
N LEU A 168 -18.59 16.56 9.37
CA LEU A 168 -19.06 15.62 10.38
C LEU A 168 -19.21 16.29 11.75
N MET A 169 -18.20 17.04 12.19
CA MET A 169 -18.26 17.79 13.45
C MET A 169 -19.36 18.86 13.45
N SER A 170 -19.60 19.48 12.29
CA SER A 170 -20.70 20.45 12.12
C SER A 170 -22.06 19.77 12.29
N VAL A 171 -22.26 18.61 11.66
CA VAL A 171 -23.49 17.79 11.80
C VAL A 171 -23.72 17.35 13.24
N VAL A 172 -22.67 16.89 13.93
CA VAL A 172 -22.74 16.52 15.35
C VAL A 172 -23.13 17.72 16.21
N THR A 173 -22.48 18.88 16.02
CA THR A 173 -22.74 20.08 16.82
C THR A 173 -24.16 20.63 16.59
N VAL A 174 -24.62 20.66 15.34
CA VAL A 174 -25.98 21.11 15.00
C VAL A 174 -27.02 20.15 15.59
N SER A 175 -26.84 18.83 15.41
CA SER A 175 -27.76 17.83 15.96
C SER A 175 -27.82 17.91 17.49
N ALA A 176 -26.66 18.02 18.15
CA ALA A 176 -26.57 18.17 19.59
C ALA A 176 -27.27 19.43 20.09
N THR A 177 -27.11 20.56 19.39
CA THR A 177 -27.77 21.83 19.76
C THR A 177 -29.28 21.72 19.64
N VAL A 178 -29.79 21.11 18.56
CA VAL A 178 -31.23 20.89 18.39
C VAL A 178 -31.78 19.98 19.50
N MET A 179 -31.07 18.89 19.83
CA MET A 179 -31.52 17.97 20.87
C MET A 179 -31.43 18.57 22.27
N TYR A 180 -30.40 19.37 22.56
CA TYR A 180 -30.34 20.15 23.79
C TYR A 180 -31.58 21.04 23.95
N GLN A 181 -32.00 21.73 22.87
CA GLN A 181 -33.18 22.61 22.91
C GLN A 181 -34.50 21.84 23.08
N LEU A 182 -34.62 20.64 22.50
CA LEU A 182 -35.86 19.86 22.51
C LEU A 182 -35.98 18.92 23.71
N GLU A 183 -34.91 18.17 24.00
CA GLU A 183 -34.88 17.13 25.03
C GLU A 183 -34.26 17.63 26.34
N GLY A 184 -33.50 18.73 26.35
CA GLY A 184 -32.91 19.27 27.59
C GLY A 184 -33.92 19.53 28.71
N PRO A 185 -35.11 20.09 28.44
CA PRO A 185 -36.15 20.25 29.47
C PRO A 185 -36.76 18.93 29.95
N VAL A 186 -36.78 17.89 29.10
CA VAL A 186 -37.40 16.58 29.40
C VAL A 186 -36.42 15.65 30.11
N GLN A 187 -35.15 15.70 29.69
CA GLN A 187 -34.07 14.82 30.14
C GLN A 187 -32.79 15.63 30.47
N PRO A 188 -32.78 16.44 31.54
CA PRO A 188 -31.64 17.29 31.87
C PRO A 188 -30.33 16.52 32.13
N GLN A 189 -30.43 15.27 32.61
CA GLN A 189 -29.26 14.41 32.87
C GLN A 189 -28.54 14.02 31.57
N ALA A 190 -29.27 13.90 30.46
CA ALA A 190 -28.74 13.39 29.19
C ALA A 190 -28.56 14.49 28.12
N PHE A 191 -29.48 15.45 28.07
CA PHE A 191 -29.49 16.55 27.10
C PHE A 191 -29.43 17.92 27.77
N GLY A 192 -29.00 18.02 29.05
CA GLY A 192 -28.95 19.29 29.79
C GLY A 192 -27.79 20.22 29.44
N SER A 193 -26.91 19.84 28.52
CA SER A 193 -25.93 20.74 27.92
C SER A 193 -25.58 20.29 26.51
N ILE A 194 -25.07 21.20 25.67
CA ILE A 194 -24.64 20.85 24.31
C ILE A 194 -23.56 19.74 24.31
N PRO A 195 -22.51 19.76 25.16
CA PRO A 195 -21.53 18.67 25.21
C PRO A 195 -22.12 17.31 25.60
N LEU A 196 -23.11 17.28 26.52
CA LEU A 196 -23.81 16.03 26.85
C LEU A 196 -24.62 15.52 25.64
N ALA A 197 -25.32 16.41 24.94
CA ALA A 197 -26.03 16.07 23.71
C ALA A 197 -25.10 15.67 22.56
N MET A 198 -23.85 16.15 22.54
CA MET A 198 -22.84 15.78 21.55
C MET A 198 -22.41 14.32 21.67
N TRP A 199 -22.41 13.74 22.87
CA TRP A 199 -22.17 12.30 23.06
C TRP A 199 -23.18 11.46 22.27
N TRP A 200 -24.49 11.73 22.51
CA TRP A 200 -25.57 11.10 21.76
C TRP A 200 -25.47 11.34 20.24
N ALA A 201 -25.21 12.59 19.84
CA ALA A 201 -25.12 12.96 18.43
C ALA A 201 -23.94 12.26 17.74
N MET A 202 -22.79 12.15 18.42
CA MET A 202 -21.61 11.46 17.91
C MET A 202 -21.89 9.98 17.69
N GLU A 203 -22.44 9.27 18.67
CA GLU A 203 -22.78 7.85 18.53
C GLU A 203 -23.82 7.59 17.45
N THR A 204 -24.81 8.47 17.33
CA THR A 204 -25.88 8.37 16.32
C THR A 204 -25.32 8.60 14.92
N VAL A 205 -24.52 9.65 14.73
CA VAL A 205 -23.90 9.99 13.44
C VAL A 205 -22.86 8.95 13.03
N THR A 206 -22.11 8.40 13.99
CA THR A 206 -21.09 7.36 13.75
C THR A 206 -21.67 5.95 13.67
N THR A 207 -22.99 5.79 13.75
CA THR A 207 -23.70 4.50 13.69
C THR A 207 -23.31 3.50 14.79
N VAL A 208 -22.76 3.98 15.91
CA VAL A 208 -22.41 3.16 17.08
C VAL A 208 -23.66 2.84 17.89
N GLY A 209 -24.36 3.89 18.36
CA GLY A 209 -25.61 3.81 19.10
C GLY A 209 -25.60 2.83 20.28
N TYR A 210 -24.90 3.14 21.37
CA TYR A 210 -24.92 2.25 22.55
C TYR A 210 -26.30 2.10 23.17
N GLY A 211 -27.18 3.09 22.98
CA GLY A 211 -28.57 3.07 23.46
C GLY A 211 -28.72 3.41 24.94
N ASP A 212 -27.68 3.94 25.56
CA ASP A 212 -27.66 4.50 26.92
C ASP A 212 -28.47 5.81 27.01
N ILE A 213 -28.44 6.63 25.95
CA ILE A 213 -29.20 7.86 25.81
C ILE A 213 -30.07 7.79 24.57
N ILE A 214 -31.39 8.02 24.72
CA ILE A 214 -32.34 8.06 23.61
C ILE A 214 -33.35 9.21 23.77
N PRO A 215 -33.85 9.81 22.66
CA PRO A 215 -34.84 10.87 22.75
C PRO A 215 -36.18 10.33 23.28
N ALA A 216 -36.73 11.02 24.29
CA ALA A 216 -37.98 10.63 24.92
C ALA A 216 -39.18 11.21 24.16
N SER A 217 -39.06 12.41 23.60
CA SER A 217 -40.17 13.09 22.92
C SER A 217 -40.38 12.57 21.48
N PRO A 218 -41.62 12.60 20.96
CA PRO A 218 -41.89 12.24 19.56
C PRO A 218 -41.11 13.10 18.56
N VAL A 219 -40.97 14.40 18.84
CA VAL A 219 -40.24 15.34 17.97
C VAL A 219 -38.74 15.04 18.01
N GLY A 220 -38.17 14.78 19.19
CA GLY A 220 -36.78 14.37 19.32
C GLY A 220 -36.47 13.07 18.58
N ARG A 221 -37.41 12.11 18.54
CA ARG A 221 -37.26 10.89 17.74
C ARG A 221 -37.28 11.15 16.24
N ILE A 222 -38.11 12.09 15.76
CA ILE A 222 -38.11 12.51 14.34
C ILE A 222 -36.76 13.14 13.99
N ILE A 223 -36.27 14.07 14.82
CA ILE A 223 -34.95 14.69 14.63
C ILE A 223 -33.85 13.62 14.68
N GLY A 224 -33.91 12.68 15.61
CA GLY A 224 -33.00 11.53 15.65
C GLY A 224 -33.00 10.71 14.36
N GLY A 225 -34.19 10.47 13.78
CA GLY A 225 -34.36 9.91 12.45
C GLY A 225 -33.58 10.65 11.37
N VAL A 226 -33.72 11.97 11.32
CA VAL A 226 -33.01 12.83 10.37
C VAL A 226 -31.50 12.80 10.61
N THR A 227 -31.06 12.88 11.88
CA THR A 227 -29.64 12.82 12.26
C THR A 227 -29.01 11.50 11.83
N MET A 228 -29.70 10.36 11.99
CA MET A 228 -29.20 9.05 11.53
C MET A 228 -28.96 9.02 10.01
N ILE A 229 -29.93 9.52 9.21
CA ILE A 229 -29.80 9.58 7.75
C ILE A 229 -28.65 10.50 7.35
N MET A 230 -28.56 11.67 7.97
CA MET A 230 -27.49 12.64 7.70
C MET A 230 -26.11 12.07 8.04
N GLY A 231 -26.00 11.32 9.15
CA GLY A 231 -24.77 10.64 9.53
C GLY A 231 -24.29 9.63 8.48
N LEU A 232 -25.20 8.80 7.96
CA LEU A 232 -24.89 7.86 6.88
C LEU A 232 -24.38 8.57 5.62
N ILE A 233 -25.03 9.66 5.20
CA ILE A 233 -24.63 10.44 4.02
C ILE A 233 -23.22 11.02 4.21
N VAL A 234 -22.93 11.61 5.37
CA VAL A 234 -21.63 12.25 5.63
C VAL A 234 -20.52 11.22 5.77
N LEU A 235 -20.77 10.06 6.39
CA LEU A 235 -19.78 8.99 6.53
C LEU A 235 -19.45 8.28 5.20
N ALA A 236 -20.40 8.23 4.27
CA ALA A 236 -20.17 7.59 2.97
C ALA A 236 -19.02 8.25 2.19
N LEU A 237 -18.84 9.57 2.35
CA LEU A 237 -17.83 10.35 1.64
C LEU A 237 -16.38 9.97 2.00
N PRO A 238 -15.92 10.04 3.26
CA PRO A 238 -14.55 9.65 3.60
C PRO A 238 -14.28 8.17 3.30
N ILE A 239 -15.27 7.28 3.47
CA ILE A 239 -15.14 5.86 3.12
C ILE A 239 -14.87 5.71 1.62
N ALA A 240 -15.66 6.35 0.77
CA ALA A 240 -15.51 6.28 -0.69
C ALA A 240 -14.17 6.89 -1.17
N ILE A 241 -13.76 8.01 -0.58
CA ILE A 241 -12.48 8.67 -0.90
C ILE A 241 -11.31 7.76 -0.57
N VAL A 242 -11.27 7.21 0.65
CA VAL A 242 -10.22 6.30 1.09
C VAL A 242 -10.20 5.04 0.22
N ALA A 243 -11.37 4.44 -0.07
CA ALA A 243 -11.46 3.24 -0.91
C ALA A 243 -10.94 3.48 -2.33
N THR A 244 -11.30 4.62 -2.95
CA THR A 244 -10.87 4.96 -4.31
C THR A 244 -9.37 5.24 -4.36
N SER A 245 -8.87 6.05 -3.42
CA SER A 245 -7.44 6.38 -3.32
C SER A 245 -6.59 5.14 -3.00
N PHE A 246 -7.04 4.29 -2.08
CA PHE A 246 -6.40 3.01 -1.77
C PHE A 246 -6.33 2.08 -2.99
N SER A 247 -7.43 1.96 -3.73
CA SER A 247 -7.47 1.18 -4.97
C SER A 247 -6.50 1.72 -6.02
N GLU A 248 -6.36 3.05 -6.11
CA GLU A 248 -5.38 3.68 -6.99
C GLU A 248 -3.94 3.44 -6.53
N VAL A 249 -3.65 3.55 -5.23
CA VAL A 249 -2.31 3.27 -4.69
C VAL A 249 -1.95 1.79 -4.91
N ILE A 250 -2.86 0.85 -4.69
CA ILE A 250 -2.61 -0.56 -5.00
C ILE A 250 -2.35 -0.75 -6.49
N ARG A 251 -3.14 -0.12 -7.36
CA ARG A 251 -2.94 -0.19 -8.82
C ARG A 251 -1.58 0.38 -9.24
N ARG A 252 -1.14 1.49 -8.61
CA ARG A 252 0.19 2.10 -8.81
C ARG A 252 1.33 1.28 -8.19
N ARG A 253 1.07 0.45 -7.18
CA ARG A 253 2.05 -0.50 -6.63
C ARG A 253 2.05 -1.82 -7.39
N GLY A 254 0.99 -2.11 -8.14
CA GLY A 254 1.05 -2.94 -9.34
C GLY A 254 2.14 -2.38 -10.25
N PHE A 255 2.81 -3.27 -10.99
CA PHE A 255 3.86 -2.94 -11.95
C PHE A 255 3.65 -1.56 -12.61
N VAL A 256 4.61 -0.64 -12.53
CA VAL A 256 4.54 0.66 -13.22
C VAL A 256 5.53 0.65 -14.36
N VAL A 257 5.05 1.00 -15.56
CA VAL A 257 5.93 1.17 -16.71
C VAL A 257 6.74 2.46 -16.50
N ASN A 258 8.04 2.32 -16.27
CA ASN A 258 8.95 3.44 -16.19
C ASN A 258 10.04 3.31 -17.26
N TRP A 259 10.84 4.35 -17.41
CA TRP A 259 11.94 4.40 -18.37
C TRP A 259 12.89 3.21 -18.28
N ALA A 260 13.29 2.82 -17.06
CA ALA A 260 14.20 1.70 -16.85
C ALA A 260 13.55 0.35 -17.16
N THR A 261 12.23 0.24 -17.05
CA THR A 261 11.46 -0.95 -17.46
C THR A 261 11.43 -1.06 -18.99
N LEU A 262 11.15 0.03 -19.70
CA LEU A 262 11.11 0.00 -21.16
C LEU A 262 12.48 -0.31 -21.77
N THR A 263 13.55 0.34 -21.29
CA THR A 263 14.90 0.13 -21.87
C THR A 263 15.46 -1.27 -21.65
N ARG A 264 14.92 -2.04 -20.69
CA ARG A 264 15.28 -3.45 -20.51
C ARG A 264 14.65 -4.38 -21.54
N ILE A 265 13.58 -3.94 -22.19
CA ILE A 265 12.86 -4.74 -23.17
C ILE A 265 13.53 -4.53 -24.54
N PRO A 266 13.97 -5.59 -25.22
CA PRO A 266 14.65 -5.49 -26.52
C PRO A 266 13.86 -4.70 -27.59
N LEU A 267 12.53 -4.74 -27.51
CA LEU A 267 11.62 -3.97 -28.39
C LEU A 267 11.85 -2.45 -28.30
N PHE A 268 12.14 -1.93 -27.10
CA PHE A 268 12.26 -0.49 -26.84
C PHE A 268 13.71 -0.03 -26.64
N ASP A 269 14.67 -0.95 -26.61
CA ASP A 269 16.08 -0.63 -26.40
C ASP A 269 16.65 0.24 -27.54
N GLY A 270 17.41 1.28 -27.18
CA GLY A 270 18.00 2.23 -28.13
C GLY A 270 17.01 3.17 -28.83
N LEU A 271 15.74 3.25 -28.39
CA LEU A 271 14.83 4.31 -28.84
C LEU A 271 15.22 5.66 -28.23
N ASN A 272 15.01 6.73 -28.99
CA ASN A 272 15.23 8.09 -28.51
C ASN A 272 14.31 8.40 -27.32
N THR A 273 14.77 9.31 -26.46
CA THR A 273 14.04 9.70 -25.25
C THR A 273 12.66 10.26 -25.57
N ASP A 274 12.51 11.09 -26.60
CA ASP A 274 11.22 11.63 -27.00
C ASP A 274 10.19 10.54 -27.37
N VAL A 275 10.62 9.46 -28.02
CA VAL A 275 9.76 8.32 -28.36
C VAL A 275 9.40 7.51 -27.12
N LEU A 276 10.36 7.24 -26.25
CA LEU A 276 10.13 6.52 -24.99
C LEU A 276 9.19 7.29 -24.05
N ALA A 277 9.29 8.63 -24.01
CA ALA A 277 8.37 9.48 -23.25
C ALA A 277 6.92 9.37 -23.78
N GLU A 278 6.76 9.31 -25.11
CA GLU A 278 5.46 9.15 -25.77
C GLU A 278 4.90 7.73 -25.56
N ILE A 279 5.75 6.70 -25.53
CA ILE A 279 5.34 5.33 -25.17
C ILE A 279 4.89 5.28 -23.70
N LEU A 280 5.63 5.90 -22.78
CA LEU A 280 5.28 5.93 -21.36
C LEU A 280 3.96 6.64 -21.10
N SER A 281 3.61 7.67 -21.87
CA SER A 281 2.35 8.40 -21.68
C SER A 281 1.13 7.59 -22.11
N ILE A 282 1.29 6.56 -22.94
CA ILE A 282 0.21 5.70 -23.44
C ILE A 282 0.24 4.28 -22.87
N ALA A 283 1.38 3.84 -22.32
CA ALA A 283 1.58 2.49 -21.79
C ALA A 283 0.74 2.26 -20.52
N ARG A 284 0.00 1.15 -20.51
CA ARG A 284 -0.71 0.65 -19.34
C ARG A 284 0.01 -0.56 -18.80
N ALA A 285 0.11 -0.67 -17.49
CA ALA A 285 0.62 -1.85 -16.85
C ALA A 285 -0.52 -2.72 -16.35
N GLU A 286 -0.46 -4.01 -16.67
CA GLU A 286 -1.39 -5.01 -16.22
C GLU A 286 -0.61 -6.15 -15.54
N THR A 287 -1.19 -6.75 -14.50
CA THR A 287 -0.59 -7.88 -13.77
C THR A 287 -1.60 -9.01 -13.71
N TYR A 288 -1.15 -10.20 -14.08
CA TYR A 288 -1.94 -11.42 -14.10
C TYR A 288 -1.29 -12.45 -13.17
N ASP A 289 -2.08 -13.06 -12.29
CA ASP A 289 -1.60 -14.16 -11.47
C ASP A 289 -1.58 -15.48 -12.27
N ALA A 290 -0.77 -16.44 -11.83
CA ALA A 290 -0.63 -17.72 -12.50
C ALA A 290 -1.98 -18.44 -12.65
N GLY A 291 -2.25 -18.96 -13.84
CA GLY A 291 -3.51 -19.60 -14.23
C GLY A 291 -4.54 -18.65 -14.85
N ASN A 292 -4.41 -17.33 -14.69
CA ASN A 292 -5.36 -16.38 -15.29
C ASN A 292 -5.10 -16.20 -16.80
N HIS A 293 -6.20 -16.01 -17.53
CA HIS A 293 -6.14 -15.67 -18.96
C HIS A 293 -5.82 -14.19 -19.16
N VAL A 294 -4.81 -13.92 -19.98
CA VAL A 294 -4.45 -12.58 -20.47
C VAL A 294 -5.29 -12.21 -21.68
N LEU A 295 -5.49 -13.16 -22.60
CA LEU A 295 -6.38 -13.06 -23.75
C LEU A 295 -7.20 -14.34 -23.86
N ARG A 296 -8.48 -14.23 -24.16
CA ARG A 296 -9.39 -15.36 -24.41
C ARG A 296 -9.65 -15.51 -25.90
N ALA A 297 -10.09 -16.70 -26.31
CA ALA A 297 -10.57 -16.93 -27.68
C ALA A 297 -11.75 -15.98 -27.97
N GLY A 298 -11.73 -15.34 -29.14
CA GLY A 298 -12.66 -14.30 -29.54
C GLY A 298 -12.35 -12.89 -29.02
N ASP A 299 -11.32 -12.70 -28.17
CA ASP A 299 -10.91 -11.35 -27.79
C ASP A 299 -10.24 -10.64 -28.97
N ASN A 300 -10.72 -9.43 -29.26
CA ASN A 300 -10.19 -8.61 -30.34
C ASN A 300 -8.82 -8.02 -29.90
N ALA A 301 -7.74 -8.80 -30.05
CA ALA A 301 -6.39 -8.50 -29.59
C ALA A 301 -5.69 -7.41 -30.43
N ARG A 302 -6.29 -6.23 -30.53
CA ARG A 302 -5.78 -5.12 -31.36
C ARG A 302 -4.77 -4.22 -30.64
N SER A 303 -4.67 -4.35 -29.31
CA SER A 303 -3.62 -3.75 -28.51
C SER A 303 -2.33 -4.56 -28.60
N LEU A 304 -1.19 -3.90 -28.41
CA LEU A 304 0.12 -4.56 -28.33
C LEU A 304 0.45 -4.84 -26.86
N TYR A 305 0.71 -6.10 -26.54
CA TYR A 305 1.08 -6.59 -25.21
C TYR A 305 2.56 -6.95 -25.21
N VAL A 306 3.31 -6.53 -24.20
CA VAL A 306 4.73 -6.80 -24.05
C VAL A 306 5.00 -7.34 -22.66
N ILE A 307 5.61 -8.52 -22.58
CA ILE A 307 5.90 -9.20 -21.32
C ILE A 307 7.11 -8.52 -20.69
N ALA A 308 6.91 -7.85 -19.57
CA ALA A 308 8.00 -7.23 -18.85
C ALA A 308 8.69 -8.21 -17.91
N VAL A 309 7.89 -9.05 -17.23
CA VAL A 309 8.35 -10.11 -16.32
C VAL A 309 7.29 -11.21 -16.28
N GLY A 310 7.70 -12.47 -16.37
CA GLY A 310 6.87 -13.65 -16.22
C GLY A 310 6.79 -14.48 -17.50
N ASP A 311 6.08 -15.59 -17.39
CA ASP A 311 5.89 -16.55 -18.47
C ASP A 311 4.41 -16.63 -18.81
N VAL A 312 4.12 -16.64 -20.10
CA VAL A 312 2.78 -16.95 -20.61
C VAL A 312 2.84 -18.10 -21.60
N GLU A 313 1.73 -18.79 -21.72
CA GLU A 313 1.49 -19.82 -22.69
C GLU A 313 0.47 -19.30 -23.69
N ALA A 314 0.83 -19.31 -24.97
CA ALA A 314 -0.02 -18.99 -26.09
C ALA A 314 -0.52 -20.29 -26.73
N MET A 315 -1.83 -20.46 -26.80
CA MET A 315 -2.48 -21.64 -27.37
C MET A 315 -3.29 -21.22 -28.61
N GLN A 316 -3.00 -21.82 -29.76
CA GLN A 316 -3.77 -21.62 -31.00
C GLN A 316 -4.02 -22.98 -31.66
N GLY A 317 -5.27 -23.43 -31.68
CA GLY A 317 -5.60 -24.80 -32.13
C GLY A 317 -4.88 -25.84 -31.28
N ASP A 318 -4.12 -26.73 -31.92
CA ASP A 318 -3.27 -27.74 -31.25
C ASP A 318 -1.84 -27.23 -30.95
N GLU A 319 -1.46 -26.04 -31.42
CA GLU A 319 -0.14 -25.49 -31.17
C GLU A 319 -0.10 -24.74 -29.84
N THR A 320 0.90 -25.04 -29.03
CA THR A 320 1.16 -24.38 -27.75
C THR A 320 2.58 -23.83 -27.74
N ARG A 321 2.72 -22.55 -27.42
CA ARG A 321 4.01 -21.84 -27.42
C ARG A 321 4.20 -21.07 -26.12
N ARG A 322 5.38 -21.16 -25.53
CA ARG A 322 5.76 -20.35 -24.37
C ARG A 322 6.38 -19.03 -24.81
N LEU A 323 5.96 -17.94 -24.18
CA LEU A 323 6.53 -16.60 -24.33
C LEU A 323 7.03 -16.13 -22.95
N ALA A 324 8.18 -15.45 -22.93
CA ALA A 324 8.88 -15.06 -21.71
C ALA A 324 9.22 -13.56 -21.70
N ASP A 325 9.99 -13.13 -20.70
CA ASP A 325 10.46 -11.75 -20.52
C ASP A 325 11.03 -11.14 -21.82
N GLY A 326 10.46 -10.01 -22.25
CA GLY A 326 10.86 -9.28 -23.45
C GLY A 326 10.08 -9.62 -24.71
N ASP A 327 9.31 -10.72 -24.72
CA ASP A 327 8.45 -11.08 -25.84
C ASP A 327 7.21 -10.16 -25.92
N ALA A 328 6.66 -10.03 -27.13
CA ALA A 328 5.49 -9.21 -27.40
C ALA A 328 4.47 -9.92 -28.29
N PHE A 329 3.19 -9.66 -28.10
CA PHE A 329 2.07 -10.27 -28.83
C PHE A 329 0.89 -9.29 -29.00
N GLY A 330 -0.02 -9.58 -29.93
CA GLY A 330 -1.18 -8.75 -30.24
C GLY A 330 -0.89 -7.56 -31.18
N GLY A 331 -1.96 -6.86 -31.59
CA GLY A 331 -1.90 -5.67 -32.43
C GLY A 331 -1.22 -5.94 -33.80
N PRO A 332 -0.34 -5.04 -34.29
CA PRO A 332 0.30 -5.15 -35.60
C PRO A 332 1.39 -6.23 -35.68
N LEU A 333 1.74 -6.88 -34.57
CA LEU A 333 2.66 -8.02 -34.57
C LEU A 333 1.93 -9.27 -35.09
N ARG A 334 1.80 -9.36 -36.42
CA ARG A 334 1.40 -10.60 -37.10
C ARG A 334 2.61 -11.51 -37.24
N TYR A 335 3.13 -11.99 -36.11
CA TYR A 335 4.25 -12.92 -36.14
C TYR A 335 4.29 -13.87 -34.95
N GLY A 336 3.86 -15.12 -35.16
CA GLY A 336 3.96 -16.22 -34.19
C GLY A 336 2.69 -17.00 -33.88
N GLY A 337 1.58 -16.84 -34.60
CA GLY A 337 0.38 -17.69 -34.41
C GLY A 337 -0.52 -17.28 -33.25
N ALA A 338 -0.64 -15.98 -32.98
CA ALA A 338 -1.83 -15.51 -32.29
C ALA A 338 -2.61 -14.65 -33.28
N GLU A 339 -3.40 -15.31 -34.11
CA GLU A 339 -4.54 -14.61 -34.72
C GLU A 339 -5.43 -14.05 -33.60
N THR A 340 -6.42 -13.26 -33.98
CA THR A 340 -7.51 -12.74 -33.15
C THR A 340 -8.27 -13.78 -32.29
N ASP A 341 -7.78 -15.01 -32.19
CA ASP A 341 -8.39 -16.16 -31.53
C ASP A 341 -7.45 -17.01 -30.65
N ALA A 342 -6.17 -16.63 -30.48
CA ALA A 342 -5.28 -17.37 -29.57
C ALA A 342 -5.55 -17.06 -28.10
N VAL A 343 -5.54 -18.10 -27.28
CA VAL A 343 -5.71 -18.00 -25.83
C VAL A 343 -4.35 -17.81 -25.19
N ILE A 344 -4.16 -16.73 -24.45
CA ILE A 344 -2.94 -16.47 -23.69
C ILE A 344 -3.23 -16.69 -22.21
N ARG A 345 -2.48 -17.58 -21.55
CA ARG A 345 -2.60 -17.89 -20.12
C ARG A 345 -1.28 -17.62 -19.39
N ALA A 346 -1.35 -16.96 -18.24
CA ALA A 346 -0.18 -16.73 -17.40
C ALA A 346 0.25 -18.03 -16.71
N LEU A 347 1.51 -18.44 -16.87
CA LEU A 347 2.08 -19.60 -16.17
C LEU A 347 2.66 -19.20 -14.81
N THR A 348 3.22 -18.00 -14.74
CA THR A 348 3.71 -17.37 -13.50
C THR A 348 2.96 -16.06 -13.27
N ARG A 349 3.30 -15.33 -12.21
CA ARG A 349 2.76 -13.98 -12.01
C ARG A 349 3.35 -13.04 -13.08
N THR A 350 2.58 -12.74 -14.12
CA THR A 350 3.06 -12.04 -15.31
C THR A 350 2.68 -10.56 -15.27
N ARG A 351 3.66 -9.70 -15.53
CA ARG A 351 3.52 -8.25 -15.65
C ARG A 351 3.66 -7.86 -17.11
N ILE A 352 2.64 -7.22 -17.64
CA ILE A 352 2.51 -6.94 -19.06
C ILE A 352 2.34 -5.43 -19.27
N ILE A 353 3.04 -4.91 -20.26
CA ILE A 353 2.86 -3.55 -20.78
C ILE A 353 1.87 -3.63 -21.94
N VAL A 354 0.76 -2.94 -21.83
CA VAL A 354 -0.28 -2.86 -22.85
C VAL A 354 -0.22 -1.49 -23.51
N LEU A 355 -0.07 -1.48 -24.82
CA LEU A 355 -0.18 -0.30 -25.67
C LEU A 355 -1.53 -0.38 -26.42
N PRO A 356 -2.54 0.41 -26.02
CA PRO A 356 -3.88 0.34 -26.60
C PRO A 356 -3.88 0.62 -28.10
N GLU A 357 -4.73 -0.08 -28.87
CA GLU A 357 -4.81 0.03 -30.34
C GLU A 357 -4.86 1.49 -30.85
N LYS A 358 -5.77 2.30 -30.29
CA LYS A 358 -6.01 3.69 -30.74
C LYS A 358 -4.75 4.55 -30.62
N ASP A 359 -4.05 4.40 -29.50
CA ASP A 359 -2.85 5.17 -29.18
C ASP A 359 -1.64 4.64 -29.96
N LEU A 360 -1.54 3.31 -30.08
CA LEU A 360 -0.50 2.64 -30.85
C LEU A 360 -0.55 3.03 -32.33
N HIS A 361 -1.75 3.07 -32.94
CA HIS A 361 -1.91 3.47 -34.34
C HIS A 361 -1.43 4.91 -34.58
N SER A 362 -1.75 5.81 -33.66
CA SER A 362 -1.32 7.21 -33.69
C SER A 362 0.21 7.34 -33.53
N LEU A 363 0.80 6.57 -32.61
CA LEU A 363 2.24 6.54 -32.38
C LEU A 363 3.01 6.02 -33.60
N LEU A 364 2.54 4.93 -34.20
CA LEU A 364 3.16 4.34 -35.40
C LEU A 364 3.17 5.30 -36.59
N GLY A 365 2.11 6.10 -36.76
CA GLY A 365 2.04 7.12 -37.80
C GLY A 365 3.03 8.27 -37.60
N ARG A 366 3.30 8.65 -36.34
CA ARG A 366 4.22 9.76 -36.00
C ARG A 366 5.68 9.34 -35.95
N ARG A 367 5.97 8.07 -35.61
CA ARG A 367 7.32 7.58 -35.30
C ARG A 367 7.73 6.43 -36.25
N PRO A 368 8.25 6.72 -37.45
CA PRO A 368 8.53 5.70 -38.47
C PRO A 368 9.63 4.71 -38.05
N VAL A 369 10.59 5.11 -37.21
CA VAL A 369 11.65 4.21 -36.69
C VAL A 369 11.07 3.11 -35.81
N PHE A 370 10.16 3.47 -34.89
CA PHE A 370 9.47 2.52 -34.03
C PHE A 370 8.55 1.60 -34.85
N ALA A 371 7.84 2.17 -35.84
CA ALA A 371 7.02 1.39 -36.76
C ALA A 371 7.83 0.39 -37.60
N ALA A 372 9.02 0.76 -38.05
CA ALA A 372 9.91 -0.13 -38.79
C ALA A 372 10.41 -1.29 -37.90
N ARG A 373 10.68 -1.04 -36.61
CA ARG A 373 11.11 -2.10 -35.68
C ARG A 373 9.98 -3.08 -35.37
N ILE A 374 8.76 -2.59 -35.12
CA ILE A 374 7.57 -3.44 -35.00
C ILE A 374 7.37 -4.26 -36.28
N LYS A 375 7.51 -3.66 -37.47
CA LYS A 375 7.42 -4.39 -38.74
C LYS A 375 8.53 -5.44 -38.93
N ARG A 376 9.75 -5.20 -38.43
CA ARG A 376 10.84 -6.19 -38.48
C ARG A 376 10.59 -7.36 -37.54
N LEU A 377 10.14 -7.11 -36.32
CA LEU A 377 9.72 -8.19 -35.41
C LEU A 377 8.52 -8.95 -35.98
N ALA A 378 7.64 -8.25 -36.67
CA ALA A 378 6.53 -8.85 -37.40
C ALA A 378 6.93 -9.63 -38.68
N LYS A 379 8.21 -9.61 -39.10
CA LYS A 379 8.71 -10.35 -40.28
C LYS A 379 9.80 -11.37 -39.92
N GLY A 380 10.63 -11.06 -38.94
CA GLY A 380 11.87 -11.77 -38.64
C GLY A 380 11.70 -13.14 -38.01
N GLY A 381 10.56 -13.47 -37.41
CA GLY A 381 10.35 -14.86 -37.05
C GLY A 381 9.96 -15.73 -38.27
N SER A 382 9.68 -15.14 -39.46
CA SER A 382 9.26 -15.87 -40.69
C SER A 382 10.40 -16.47 -41.44
N GLU A 383 11.59 -15.92 -41.22
CA GLU A 383 12.79 -16.30 -41.95
C GLU A 383 13.79 -17.02 -41.05
N ALA A 384 13.48 -17.20 -39.75
CA ALA A 384 14.37 -17.90 -38.84
C ALA A 384 14.27 -19.43 -38.95
N HIS A 385 13.21 -20.01 -39.53
CA HIS A 385 13.00 -21.47 -39.53
C HIS A 385 12.22 -21.96 -40.78
N GLY A 386 12.83 -21.75 -41.95
CA GLY A 386 12.59 -22.59 -43.12
C GLY A 386 13.58 -23.76 -43.15
#